data_AF-A0A7W4BPS5-F1
#
_entry.id   AF-A0A7W4BPS5-F1
#
_cell.length_a   1.000
_cell.length_b   1.000
_cell.length_c   1.000
_cell.angle_alpha   90.00
_cell.angle_beta   90.00
_cell.angle_gamma   90.00
#
_symmetry.space_group_name_H-M   'P 1'
#
loop_
_entity.id
_entity.type
_entity.pdbx_description
1 polymer ?
#
loop_
_entity_poly.entity_id
_entity_poly.type
_entity_poly.pdbx_seq_one_letter_code
_entity_poly.pdbx_strand_id
1 'polypeptide(L)'
;MKAYDTKLEKCQQTAIVITPDDVKHISDDWNVLSSVLSYHYAKTQDLCTHDELQRFTLLSAKLQALKDSDKTMLDKYNQLIMAIPLTFERTKADYFILPEDIREQFSSLEKLNKPFNLMKTMENFE
;
A
#
# COMPACT_ATOMS: atom_id res chain seq x y z
N MET A 1 8.26 11.32 11.90
CA MET A 1 6.83 11.00 12.09
C MET A 1 5.94 11.95 11.32
N LYS A 2 5.79 13.23 11.72
CA LYS A 2 4.90 14.19 11.02
C LYS A 2 5.02 14.16 9.48
N ALA A 3 6.22 14.15 8.92
CA ALA A 3 6.38 14.12 7.46
C ALA A 3 5.82 12.85 6.80
N TYR A 4 6.05 11.67 7.39
CA TYR A 4 5.52 10.38 6.89
C TYR A 4 4.00 10.32 7.06
N ASP A 5 3.51 10.60 8.27
CA ASP A 5 2.07 10.56 8.59
C ASP A 5 1.29 11.56 7.72
N THR A 6 1.80 12.79 7.57
CA THR A 6 1.18 13.81 6.72
C THR A 6 1.18 13.43 5.25
N LYS A 7 2.22 12.74 4.75
CA LYS A 7 2.25 12.32 3.34
C LYS A 7 1.30 11.14 3.09
N LEU A 8 1.24 10.21 4.04
CA LEU A 8 0.29 9.11 4.04
C LEU A 8 -1.15 9.63 4.04
N GLU A 9 -1.49 10.55 4.96
CA GLU A 9 -2.81 11.18 5.02
C GLU A 9 -3.17 11.87 3.70
N LYS A 10 -2.23 12.61 3.10
CA LYS A 10 -2.45 13.25 1.80
C LYS A 10 -2.71 12.24 0.68
N CYS A 11 -2.03 11.10 0.69
CA CYS A 11 -2.27 10.04 -0.28
C CYS A 11 -3.59 9.30 -0.05
N GLN A 12 -4.05 9.21 1.19
CA GLN A 12 -5.36 8.65 1.52
C GLN A 12 -6.52 9.61 1.27
N GLN A 13 -6.27 10.93 1.24
CA GLN A 13 -7.24 11.99 0.92
C GLN A 13 -7.54 12.10 -0.59
N THR A 14 -7.77 10.96 -1.21
CA THR A 14 -8.16 10.85 -2.61
C THR A 14 -9.67 10.68 -2.74
N ALA A 15 -10.25 11.34 -3.74
CA ALA A 15 -11.64 11.15 -4.13
C ALA A 15 -11.83 9.96 -5.09
N ILE A 16 -10.73 9.34 -5.56
CA ILE A 16 -10.79 8.20 -6.47
C ILE A 16 -11.36 7.00 -5.70
N VAL A 17 -12.41 6.43 -6.26
CA VAL A 17 -13.07 5.20 -5.80
C VAL A 17 -13.12 4.25 -6.99
N ILE A 18 -12.72 3.01 -6.77
CA ILE A 18 -12.87 1.95 -7.78
C ILE A 18 -14.27 1.38 -7.60
N THR A 19 -15.01 1.30 -8.70
CA THR A 19 -16.36 0.74 -8.72
C THR A 19 -16.36 -0.63 -9.40
N PRO A 20 -17.38 -1.47 -9.21
CA PRO A 20 -17.47 -2.73 -9.91
C PRO A 20 -17.39 -2.58 -11.44
N ASP A 21 -18.04 -1.55 -12.00
CA ASP A 21 -18.03 -1.30 -13.46
C ASP A 21 -16.61 -1.03 -14.00
N ASP A 22 -15.70 -0.52 -13.17
CA ASP A 22 -14.31 -0.29 -13.55
C ASP A 22 -13.51 -1.59 -13.74
N VAL A 23 -13.97 -2.72 -13.20
CA VAL A 23 -13.16 -3.96 -13.08
C VAL A 23 -13.86 -5.23 -13.54
N LYS A 24 -15.21 -5.26 -13.55
CA LYS A 24 -16.03 -6.44 -13.91
C LYS A 24 -15.77 -6.95 -15.33
N HIS A 25 -15.37 -6.06 -16.24
CA HIS A 25 -15.01 -6.45 -17.61
C HIS A 25 -13.72 -7.29 -17.69
N ILE A 26 -12.91 -7.33 -16.62
CA ILE A 26 -11.71 -8.16 -16.50
C ILE A 26 -12.04 -9.43 -15.70
N SER A 27 -12.71 -9.29 -14.55
CA SER A 27 -13.11 -10.41 -13.71
C SER A 27 -14.27 -10.05 -12.79
N ASP A 28 -15.20 -11.00 -12.62
CA ASP A 28 -16.27 -10.94 -11.62
C ASP A 28 -15.93 -11.77 -10.35
N ASP A 29 -14.77 -12.44 -10.30
CA ASP A 29 -14.36 -13.25 -9.15
C ASP A 29 -13.84 -12.36 -8.02
N TRP A 30 -14.54 -12.37 -6.89
CA TRP A 30 -14.16 -11.60 -5.70
C TRP A 30 -12.76 -11.92 -5.17
N ASN A 31 -12.29 -13.16 -5.29
CA ASN A 31 -10.93 -13.51 -4.84
C ASN A 31 -9.88 -12.82 -5.71
N VAL A 32 -10.12 -12.71 -7.02
CA VAL A 32 -9.28 -11.97 -7.96
C VAL A 32 -9.35 -10.48 -7.65
N LEU A 33 -10.56 -9.93 -7.56
CA LEU A 33 -10.79 -8.50 -7.31
C LEU A 33 -10.21 -8.04 -5.97
N SER A 34 -10.41 -8.79 -4.89
CA SER A 34 -9.85 -8.46 -3.58
C SER A 34 -8.32 -8.48 -3.57
N SER A 35 -7.70 -9.46 -4.25
CA SER A 35 -6.23 -9.54 -4.38
C SER A 35 -5.67 -8.34 -5.17
N VAL A 36 -6.31 -7.99 -6.28
CA VAL A 36 -5.95 -6.84 -7.13
C VAL A 36 -6.07 -5.54 -6.34
N LEU A 37 -7.23 -5.29 -5.73
CA LEU A 37 -7.50 -4.05 -4.99
C LEU A 37 -6.55 -3.90 -3.80
N SER A 38 -6.28 -4.98 -3.07
CA SER A 38 -5.34 -4.97 -1.94
C SER A 38 -3.92 -4.63 -2.40
N TYR A 39 -3.44 -5.27 -3.48
CA TYR A 39 -2.11 -5.01 -4.04
C TYR A 39 -1.96 -3.58 -4.56
N HIS A 40 -2.88 -3.11 -5.39
CA HIS A 40 -2.82 -1.77 -5.96
C HIS A 40 -2.96 -0.67 -4.90
N TYR A 41 -3.79 -0.90 -3.89
CA TYR A 41 -3.85 -0.01 -2.72
C TYR A 41 -2.50 0.04 -2.01
N ALA A 42 -1.96 -1.11 -1.59
CA ALA A 42 -0.69 -1.15 -0.85
C ALA A 42 0.49 -0.58 -1.66
N LYS A 43 0.55 -0.88 -2.97
CA LYS A 43 1.55 -0.35 -3.90
C LYS A 43 1.54 1.18 -3.96
N THR A 44 0.36 1.78 -4.07
CA THR A 44 0.24 3.25 -4.17
C THR A 44 0.57 3.94 -2.84
N GLN A 45 0.27 3.30 -1.70
CA GLN A 45 0.69 3.79 -0.39
C GLN A 45 2.23 3.70 -0.20
N ASP A 46 2.84 2.58 -0.61
CA ASP A 46 4.30 2.40 -0.57
C ASP A 46 5.01 3.44 -1.45
N LEU A 47 4.61 3.56 -2.72
CA LEU A 47 5.17 4.56 -3.65
C LEU A 47 5.05 5.99 -3.13
N CYS A 48 3.91 6.31 -2.49
CA CYS A 48 3.69 7.63 -1.92
C CYS A 48 4.67 7.96 -0.79
N THR A 49 4.99 6.99 0.06
CA THR A 49 5.75 7.18 1.30
C THR A 49 7.21 6.73 1.20
N HIS A 50 7.63 6.23 0.04
CA HIS A 50 8.93 5.61 -0.21
C HIS A 50 10.12 6.47 0.21
N ASP A 51 10.12 7.76 -0.12
CA ASP A 51 11.24 8.66 0.18
C ASP A 51 11.39 8.88 1.71
N GLU A 52 10.27 9.04 2.40
CA GLU A 52 10.22 9.20 3.85
C GLU A 52 10.65 7.92 4.55
N LEU A 53 10.24 6.76 4.01
CA LEU A 53 10.68 5.44 4.45
C LEU A 53 12.18 5.26 4.33
N GLN A 54 12.76 5.53 3.15
CA GLN A 54 14.21 5.40 2.93
C GLN A 54 15.00 6.28 3.90
N ARG A 55 14.59 7.55 4.07
CA ARG A 55 15.24 8.48 5.00
C ARG A 55 15.17 7.99 6.45
N PHE A 56 14.02 7.44 6.84
CA PHE A 56 13.84 6.88 8.18
C PHE A 56 14.70 5.64 8.40
N THR A 57 14.70 4.68 7.47
CA THR A 57 15.51 3.45 7.57
C THR A 57 17.01 3.77 7.71
N LEU A 58 17.50 4.75 6.93
CA LEU A 58 18.89 5.21 7.06
C LEU A 58 19.17 5.82 8.43
N LEU A 59 18.23 6.59 9.00
CA LEU A 59 18.36 7.18 10.33
C LEU A 59 18.32 6.09 11.41
N SER A 60 17.38 5.15 11.32
CA SER A 60 17.27 4.02 12.26
C SER A 60 18.53 3.17 12.30
N ALA A 61 19.13 2.86 11.13
CA ALA A 61 20.39 2.13 11.06
C ALA A 61 21.55 2.86 11.76
N LYS A 62 21.58 4.20 11.69
CA LYS A 62 22.56 5.03 12.41
C LYS A 62 22.29 5.09 13.91
N LEU A 63 21.03 5.09 14.32
CA LEU A 63 20.61 5.15 15.72
C LEU A 63 20.69 3.81 16.46
N GLN A 64 20.77 2.68 15.74
CA GLN A 64 21.03 1.35 16.33
C GLN A 64 22.37 1.26 17.09
N ALA A 65 23.25 2.25 16.93
CA ALA A 65 24.48 2.42 17.69
C ALA A 65 24.30 3.12 19.07
N LEU A 66 23.09 3.56 19.43
CA LEU A 66 22.80 4.27 20.69
C LEU A 66 22.42 3.34 21.87
N LYS A 67 22.34 3.90 23.09
CA LYS A 67 22.07 3.20 24.36
C LYS A 67 20.69 2.53 24.38
N ASP A 68 20.53 1.51 25.22
CA ASP A 68 19.38 0.57 25.21
C ASP A 68 17.98 1.19 25.38
N SER A 69 17.84 2.34 26.06
CA SER A 69 16.55 3.03 26.19
C SER A 69 16.01 3.56 24.86
N ASP A 70 16.90 3.97 23.96
CA ASP A 70 16.55 4.54 22.66
C ASP A 70 16.16 3.44 21.67
N LYS A 71 16.67 2.21 21.86
CA LYS A 71 16.34 1.02 21.04
C LYS A 71 14.86 0.64 21.12
N THR A 72 14.27 0.62 22.32
CA THR A 72 12.86 0.23 22.50
C THR A 72 11.90 1.20 21.81
N MET A 73 12.23 2.49 21.85
CA MET A 73 11.47 3.53 21.15
C MET A 73 11.63 3.38 19.63
N LEU A 74 12.86 3.14 19.16
CA LEU A 74 13.18 2.91 17.75
C LEU A 74 12.43 1.69 17.19
N ASP A 75 12.34 0.59 17.93
CA ASP A 75 11.69 -0.65 17.50
C ASP A 75 10.18 -0.46 17.28
N LYS A 76 9.50 0.25 18.18
CA LYS A 76 8.07 0.59 17.98
C LYS A 76 7.87 1.46 16.73
N TYR A 77 8.79 2.39 16.48
CA TYR A 77 8.72 3.23 15.27
C TYR A 77 9.01 2.43 14.00
N ASN A 78 10.00 1.53 14.04
CA ASN A 78 10.29 0.63 12.94
C ASN A 78 9.06 -0.22 12.61
N GLN A 79 8.34 -0.77 13.59
CA GLN A 79 7.13 -1.57 13.35
C GLN A 79 6.03 -0.78 12.63
N LEU A 80 5.74 0.45 13.07
CA LEU A 80 4.70 1.28 12.47
C LEU A 80 5.05 1.70 11.04
N ILE A 81 6.30 2.07 10.81
CA ILE A 81 6.78 2.55 9.52
C ILE A 81 6.93 1.38 8.52
N MET A 82 7.32 0.19 8.99
CA MET A 82 7.42 -1.00 8.15
C MET A 82 6.07 -1.63 7.80
N ALA A 83 4.96 -1.21 8.43
CA ALA A 83 3.64 -1.81 8.20
C ALA A 83 3.15 -1.68 6.75
N ILE A 84 3.43 -0.54 6.08
CA ILE A 84 3.04 -0.32 4.68
C ILE A 84 3.89 -1.18 3.73
N PRO A 85 5.23 -1.13 3.76
CA PRO A 85 6.06 -2.01 2.93
C PRO A 85 5.75 -3.50 3.14
N LEU A 86 5.52 -3.91 4.40
CA LEU A 86 5.18 -5.30 4.72
C LEU A 86 3.82 -5.70 4.13
N THR A 87 2.82 -4.82 4.21
CA THR A 87 1.51 -5.04 3.57
C THR A 87 1.65 -5.11 2.05
N PHE A 88 2.48 -4.26 1.45
CA PHE A 88 2.77 -4.31 0.01
C PHE A 88 3.40 -5.64 -0.41
N GLU A 89 4.43 -6.11 0.27
CA GLU A 89 5.06 -7.40 -0.06
C GLU A 89 4.12 -8.59 0.17
N ARG A 90 3.24 -8.54 1.19
CA ARG A 90 2.22 -9.57 1.41
C ARG A 90 1.20 -9.61 0.28
N THR A 91 0.59 -8.48 -0.04
CA THR A 91 -0.43 -8.38 -1.10
C THR A 91 0.14 -8.68 -2.48
N LYS A 92 1.44 -8.41 -2.70
CA LYS A 92 2.16 -8.79 -3.91
C LYS A 92 2.25 -10.29 -4.08
N ALA A 93 2.46 -11.06 -3.01
CA ALA A 93 2.49 -12.52 -3.09
C ALA A 93 1.14 -13.06 -3.60
N ASP A 94 0.03 -12.56 -3.07
CA ASP A 94 -1.32 -12.97 -3.48
C ASP A 94 -1.62 -12.54 -4.92
N TYR A 95 -1.26 -11.30 -5.28
CA TYR A 95 -1.48 -10.78 -6.63
C TYR A 95 -0.68 -11.53 -7.70
N PHE A 96 0.58 -11.89 -7.43
CA PHE A 96 1.45 -12.55 -8.42
C PHE A 96 1.14 -14.04 -8.65
N ILE A 97 0.24 -14.63 -7.86
CA ILE A 97 -0.34 -15.95 -8.16
C ILE A 97 -1.29 -15.86 -9.37
N LEU A 98 -1.87 -14.69 -9.63
CA LEU A 98 -2.77 -14.47 -10.75
C LEU A 98 -2.04 -14.60 -12.10
N PRO A 99 -2.73 -15.12 -13.15
CA PRO A 99 -2.19 -15.16 -14.50
C PRO A 99 -1.68 -13.79 -14.98
N GLU A 100 -0.59 -13.79 -15.73
CA GLU A 100 0.07 -12.55 -16.18
C GLU A 100 -0.85 -11.68 -17.03
N ASP A 101 -1.63 -12.26 -17.93
CA ASP A 101 -2.62 -11.57 -18.76
C ASP A 101 -3.70 -10.86 -17.94
N ILE A 102 -4.13 -11.46 -16.82
CA ILE A 102 -5.05 -10.83 -15.88
C ILE A 102 -4.37 -9.65 -15.16
N ARG A 103 -3.13 -9.86 -14.69
CA ARG A 103 -2.36 -8.80 -14.02
C ARG A 103 -2.09 -7.61 -14.94
N GLU A 104 -1.80 -7.85 -16.22
CA GLU A 104 -1.58 -6.79 -17.20
C GLU A 104 -2.85 -5.98 -17.47
N GLN A 105 -4.00 -6.65 -17.62
CA GLN A 105 -5.29 -5.98 -17.78
C GLN A 105 -5.60 -5.05 -16.60
N PHE A 106 -5.47 -5.53 -15.36
CA PHE A 106 -5.67 -4.68 -14.18
C PHE A 106 -4.63 -3.56 -14.07
N SER A 107 -3.36 -3.86 -14.37
CA SER A 107 -2.28 -2.86 -14.34
C SER A 107 -2.45 -1.76 -15.38
N SER A 108 -3.24 -1.99 -16.43
CA SER A 108 -3.56 -0.99 -17.44
C SER A 108 -4.61 0.03 -16.97
N LEU A 109 -5.37 -0.27 -15.91
CA LEU A 109 -6.38 0.64 -15.37
C LEU A 109 -5.71 1.81 -14.64
N GLU A 110 -5.82 3.01 -15.21
CA GLU A 110 -5.19 4.22 -14.65
C GLU A 110 -5.60 4.48 -13.20
N LYS A 111 -6.89 4.24 -12.86
CA LYS A 111 -7.42 4.44 -11.51
C LYS A 111 -6.70 3.56 -10.46
N LEU A 112 -6.31 2.33 -10.82
CA LEU A 112 -5.61 1.40 -9.91
C LEU A 112 -4.13 1.77 -9.72
N ASN A 113 -3.57 2.64 -10.55
CA ASN A 113 -2.19 3.11 -10.43
C ASN A 113 -2.08 4.46 -9.70
N LYS A 114 -3.19 4.97 -9.18
CA LYS A 114 -3.26 6.20 -8.37
C LYS A 114 -3.77 5.86 -6.96
N PRO A 115 -3.45 6.66 -5.94
CA PRO A 115 -4.05 6.48 -4.64
C PRO A 115 -5.59 6.54 -4.74
N PHE A 116 -6.26 5.55 -4.16
CA PHE A 116 -7.73 5.46 -4.08
C PHE A 116 -8.19 5.14 -2.66
N ASN A 117 -9.46 5.42 -2.36
CA ASN A 117 -10.04 5.16 -1.05
C ASN A 117 -10.50 3.69 -0.97
N LEU A 118 -9.74 2.85 -0.27
CA LEU A 118 -10.05 1.42 -0.16
C LEU A 118 -11.38 1.16 0.54
N MET A 119 -11.68 1.86 1.64
CA MET A 119 -12.93 1.65 2.40
C MET A 119 -14.16 1.94 1.55
N LYS A 120 -14.20 3.12 0.91
CA LYS A 120 -15.28 3.47 -0.03
C LYS A 120 -15.32 2.55 -1.24
N THR A 121 -14.17 2.09 -1.71
CA THR A 121 -14.11 1.11 -2.80
C THR A 121 -14.82 -0.17 -2.35
N MET A 122 -14.48 -0.75 -1.20
CA MET A 122 -15.12 -1.97 -0.67
C MET A 122 -16.63 -1.83 -0.46
N GLU A 123 -17.10 -0.68 0.02
CA GLU A 123 -18.54 -0.38 0.17
C GLU A 123 -19.32 -0.47 -1.17
N ASN A 124 -18.66 -0.31 -2.32
CA ASN A 124 -19.31 -0.44 -3.64
C ASN A 124 -19.33 -1.89 -4.17
N PHE A 125 -18.68 -2.84 -3.48
CA PHE A 125 -18.68 -4.26 -3.85
C PHE A 125 -19.52 -5.14 -2.90
N GLU A 126 -20.08 -4.55 -1.84
CA GLU A 126 -21.13 -5.16 -0.99
C GLU A 126 -22.50 -5.13 -1.68
#